data_AF-A0A844XFG0-F1
#
_entry.id   AF-A0A844XFG0-F1
#
_cell.length_a   1.000
_cell.length_b   1.000
_cell.length_c   1.000
_cell.angle_alpha   90.00
_cell.angle_beta   90.00
_cell.angle_gamma   90.00
#
_symmetry.space_group_name_H-M   'P 1'
#
loop_
_entity.id
_entity.type
_entity.pdbx_description
1 polymer ?
#
loop_
_entity_poly.entity_id
_entity_poly.type
_entity_poly.pdbx_seq_one_letter_code
_entity_poly.pdbx_strand_id
1 'polypeptide(L)'
;MLFAASTLALSGCGDFGTVEDPSDPAQIEAATKDLPKPQPGEYRTTGELVELDIPGASEDELQMMRGIMEQGATQQRTFCMTQEEADDGYREFLENLQQGSDECQFTDFAVSGNKLDATMACDDGKGSTGTMAFGGTISETSQDMTVTMDMKNPASDGAMRMVMRTQSERVGDCTADAG
;
A
#
# COMPACT_ATOMS: atom_id res chain seq x y z
N MET A 1 -8.94 -53.18 27.05
CA MET A 1 -9.73 -51.95 26.83
C MET A 1 -8.77 -50.79 27.01
N LEU A 2 -7.94 -50.48 25.99
CA LEU A 2 -8.19 -49.50 24.92
C LEU A 2 -8.64 -48.13 25.46
N PHE A 3 -7.75 -47.14 25.36
CA PHE A 3 -7.92 -45.74 24.89
C PHE A 3 -6.68 -44.95 25.39
N ALA A 4 -5.99 -44.09 24.65
CA ALA A 4 -5.67 -43.94 23.23
C ALA A 4 -4.43 -43.03 23.24
N ALA A 5 -3.44 -43.35 22.40
CA ALA A 5 -2.27 -42.52 22.18
C ALA A 5 -2.60 -41.37 21.21
N SER A 6 -1.95 -40.23 21.44
CA SER A 6 -1.47 -39.23 20.46
C SER A 6 -2.39 -38.81 19.31
N THR A 7 -2.65 -37.50 19.21
CA THR A 7 -2.16 -36.70 18.07
C THR A 7 -2.13 -35.21 18.43
N LEU A 8 -0.95 -34.62 18.27
CA LEU A 8 -0.79 -33.18 18.08
C LEU A 8 -1.57 -32.78 16.83
N ALA A 9 -2.42 -31.77 16.94
CA ALA A 9 -2.92 -31.02 15.80
C ALA A 9 -2.60 -29.54 16.04
N LEU A 10 -1.31 -29.20 16.10
CA LEU A 10 -0.88 -27.88 15.66
C LEU A 10 -1.07 -27.89 14.13
N SER A 11 -2.26 -27.49 13.69
CA SER A 11 -2.47 -27.07 12.32
C SER A 11 -1.65 -25.81 12.10
N GLY A 12 -0.36 -25.98 11.81
CA GLY A 12 0.42 -24.99 11.07
C GLY A 12 -0.10 -24.95 9.64
N CYS A 13 -1.30 -24.40 9.46
CA CYS A 13 -1.66 -23.82 8.19
C CYS A 13 -0.74 -22.61 8.04
N GLY A 14 -0.06 -22.51 6.89
CA GLY A 14 0.62 -21.29 6.49
C GLY A 14 -0.44 -20.21 6.28
N ASP A 15 -0.85 -19.61 7.39
CA ASP A 15 -1.70 -18.45 7.41
C ASP A 15 -0.83 -17.30 6.93
N PHE A 16 -1.16 -16.76 5.76
CA PHE A 16 -0.88 -15.35 5.54
C PHE A 16 -1.50 -14.64 6.75
N GLY A 17 -0.74 -13.84 7.49
CA GLY A 17 -1.18 -13.21 8.74
C GLY A 17 -2.22 -12.12 8.46
N THR A 18 -3.41 -12.54 8.04
CA THR A 18 -4.56 -11.69 7.80
C THR A 18 -5.08 -11.23 9.15
N VAL A 19 -5.28 -9.92 9.27
CA VAL A 19 -5.87 -9.29 10.44
C VAL A 19 -7.35 -9.68 10.52
N GLU A 20 -7.80 -10.13 11.70
CA GLU A 20 -9.18 -10.60 11.90
C GLU A 20 -10.20 -9.45 11.78
N ASP A 21 -9.89 -8.29 12.35
CA ASP A 21 -10.67 -7.06 12.18
C ASP A 21 -9.80 -5.95 11.58
N PRO A 22 -9.81 -5.77 10.25
CA PRO A 22 -9.03 -4.73 9.59
C PRO A 22 -9.54 -3.32 9.89
N SER A 23 -10.68 -3.16 10.60
CA SER A 23 -11.13 -1.86 11.08
C SER A 23 -10.56 -1.49 12.45
N ASP A 24 -9.93 -2.44 13.17
CA ASP A 24 -9.30 -2.23 14.47
C ASP A 24 -7.82 -1.78 14.29
N PRO A 25 -7.49 -0.51 14.61
CA PRO A 25 -6.14 0.02 14.45
C PRO A 25 -5.10 -0.77 15.25
N ALA A 26 -5.47 -1.33 16.41
CA ALA A 26 -4.54 -2.07 17.26
C ALA A 26 -4.11 -3.39 16.61
N GLN A 27 -5.00 -4.04 15.85
CA GLN A 27 -4.66 -5.27 15.15
C GLN A 27 -3.81 -5.00 13.90
N ILE A 28 -4.08 -3.92 13.18
CA ILE A 28 -3.21 -3.46 12.08
C ILE A 28 -1.81 -3.11 12.62
N GLU A 29 -1.71 -2.38 13.73
CA GLU A 29 -0.43 -2.07 14.36
C GLU A 29 0.31 -3.35 14.80
N ALA A 30 -0.41 -4.33 15.34
CA ALA A 30 0.18 -5.61 15.72
C ALA A 30 0.74 -6.37 14.51
N ALA A 31 -0.01 -6.43 13.40
CA ALA A 31 0.44 -7.12 12.18
C ALA A 31 1.66 -6.43 11.52
N THR A 32 1.73 -5.10 11.57
CA THR A 32 2.85 -4.35 10.96
C THR A 32 4.15 -4.40 11.75
N LYS A 33 4.13 -4.84 13.02
CA LYS A 33 5.37 -5.11 13.80
C LYS A 33 6.25 -6.19 13.19
N ASP A 34 5.66 -7.07 12.38
CA ASP A 34 6.40 -8.12 11.69
C ASP A 34 7.08 -7.63 10.39
N LEU A 35 6.70 -6.44 9.89
CA LEU A 35 7.35 -5.85 8.72
C LEU A 35 8.75 -5.36 9.08
N PRO A 36 9.74 -5.51 8.17
CA PRO A 36 11.06 -4.91 8.34
C PRO A 36 10.95 -3.39 8.52
N LYS A 37 11.59 -2.86 9.57
CA LYS A 37 11.70 -1.42 9.74
C LYS A 37 12.69 -0.85 8.73
N PRO A 38 12.37 0.28 8.06
CA PRO A 38 13.30 0.91 7.15
C PRO A 38 14.50 1.49 7.92
N GLN A 39 15.65 1.60 7.26
CA GLN A 39 16.84 2.24 7.81
C GLN A 39 16.81 3.74 7.54
N PRO A 40 17.37 4.61 8.40
CA PRO A 40 17.54 6.02 8.07
C PRO A 40 18.49 6.19 6.87
N GLY A 41 18.27 7.23 6.07
CA GLY A 41 19.13 7.55 4.94
C GLY A 41 18.38 8.20 3.78
N GLU A 42 19.11 8.45 2.70
CA GLU A 42 18.52 8.94 1.46
C GLU A 42 17.90 7.77 0.69
N TYR A 43 16.66 7.94 0.28
CA TYR A 43 15.92 7.00 -0.55
C TYR A 43 15.63 7.60 -1.91
N ARG A 44 15.79 6.80 -2.95
CA ARG A 44 15.35 7.09 -4.30
C ARG A 44 14.06 6.33 -4.58
N THR A 45 13.05 7.05 -5.04
CA THR A 45 11.75 6.50 -5.43
C THR A 45 11.50 6.70 -6.91
N THR A 46 10.98 5.65 -7.56
CA THR A 46 10.54 5.65 -8.96
C THR A 46 9.12 5.12 -9.03
N GLY A 47 8.25 5.82 -9.75
CA GLY A 47 6.89 5.39 -10.05
C GLY A 47 6.75 4.91 -11.50
N GLU A 48 5.83 3.98 -11.72
CA GLU A 48 5.44 3.46 -13.01
C GLU A 48 3.91 3.38 -13.08
N LEU A 49 3.33 3.85 -14.17
CA LEU A 49 1.92 3.61 -14.48
C LEU A 49 1.81 2.25 -15.18
N VAL A 50 1.30 1.26 -14.48
CA VAL A 50 1.14 -0.11 -14.99
C VAL A 50 -0.12 -0.21 -15.84
N GLU A 51 -1.23 0.38 -15.38
CA GLU A 51 -2.53 0.29 -16.03
C GLU A 51 -3.32 1.59 -15.86
N LEU A 52 -4.06 1.97 -16.90
CA LEU A 52 -5.04 3.04 -16.88
C LEU A 52 -6.17 2.62 -17.83
N ASP A 53 -7.36 2.45 -17.27
CA ASP A 53 -8.58 2.13 -17.99
C ASP A 53 -9.69 3.10 -17.56
N ILE A 54 -10.32 3.74 -18.53
CA ILE A 54 -11.42 4.68 -18.32
C ILE A 54 -12.49 4.35 -19.36
N PRO A 55 -13.52 3.58 -18.98
CA PRO A 55 -14.59 3.21 -19.90
C PRO A 55 -15.25 4.46 -20.50
N GLY A 56 -15.37 4.46 -21.84
CA GLY A 56 -16.00 5.55 -22.58
C GLY A 56 -15.04 6.68 -23.00
N ALA A 57 -13.79 6.69 -22.53
CA ALA A 57 -12.78 7.61 -23.04
C ALA A 57 -12.31 7.19 -24.44
N SER A 58 -11.97 8.17 -25.28
CA SER A 58 -11.32 7.91 -26.56
C SER A 58 -9.85 7.50 -26.37
N GLU A 59 -9.26 6.87 -27.39
CA GLU A 59 -7.84 6.47 -27.36
C GLU A 59 -6.91 7.69 -27.22
N ASP A 60 -7.24 8.81 -27.86
CA ASP A 60 -6.46 10.04 -27.79
C ASP A 60 -6.50 10.64 -26.38
N GLU A 61 -7.67 10.61 -25.71
CA GLU A 61 -7.83 11.06 -24.32
C GLU A 61 -7.04 10.14 -23.36
N LEU A 62 -7.16 8.82 -23.52
CA LEU A 62 -6.42 7.86 -22.71
C LEU A 62 -4.90 8.02 -22.86
N GLN A 63 -4.41 8.22 -24.09
CA GLN A 63 -2.98 8.46 -24.35
C GLN A 63 -2.50 9.77 -23.73
N MET A 64 -3.30 10.84 -23.85
CA MET A 64 -2.97 12.13 -23.24
C MET A 64 -2.89 12.01 -21.72
N MET A 65 -3.89 11.39 -21.07
CA MET A 65 -3.91 11.20 -19.62
C MET A 65 -2.76 10.32 -19.15
N ARG A 66 -2.50 9.22 -19.85
CA ARG A 66 -1.35 8.33 -19.60
C ARG A 66 -0.04 9.11 -19.64
N GLY A 67 0.19 9.90 -20.70
CA GLY A 67 1.43 10.68 -20.85
C GLY A 67 1.63 11.74 -19.76
N ILE A 68 0.55 12.31 -19.22
CA ILE A 68 0.61 13.22 -18.07
C ILE A 68 0.98 12.45 -16.78
N MET A 69 0.32 11.33 -16.53
CA MET A 69 0.56 10.50 -15.34
C MET A 69 1.96 9.89 -15.34
N GLU A 70 2.41 9.36 -16.47
CA GLU A 70 3.75 8.80 -16.64
C GLU A 70 4.83 9.86 -16.41
N GLN A 71 4.65 11.09 -16.91
CA GLN A 71 5.57 12.19 -16.59
C GLN A 71 5.66 12.47 -15.10
N GLY A 72 4.54 12.41 -14.36
CA GLY A 72 4.54 12.59 -12.91
C GLY A 72 5.13 11.41 -12.14
N ALA A 73 4.88 10.17 -12.60
CA ALA A 73 5.34 8.94 -11.96
C ALA A 73 6.84 8.67 -12.19
N THR A 74 7.33 8.91 -13.41
CA THR A 74 8.72 8.68 -13.80
C THR A 74 9.69 9.73 -13.30
N GLN A 75 9.20 10.85 -12.75
CA GLN A 75 10.03 11.76 -12.00
C GLN A 75 10.61 11.05 -10.79
N GLN A 76 11.88 10.67 -10.90
CA GLN A 76 12.64 10.13 -9.80
C GLN A 76 12.64 11.17 -8.67
N ARG A 77 12.20 10.76 -7.48
CA ARG A 77 12.21 11.60 -6.29
C ARG A 77 13.21 11.04 -5.31
N THR A 78 14.02 11.90 -4.73
CA THR A 78 14.87 11.55 -3.61
C THR A 78 14.28 12.19 -2.36
N PHE A 79 14.22 11.45 -1.27
CA PHE A 79 13.80 11.96 0.02
C PHE A 79 14.73 11.42 1.10
N CYS A 80 14.82 12.16 2.19
CA CYS A 80 15.65 11.81 3.33
C CYS A 80 14.78 11.27 4.46
N MET A 81 15.01 10.01 4.82
CA MET A 81 14.38 9.37 5.97
C MET A 81 15.27 9.56 7.20
N THR A 82 14.74 10.23 8.21
CA THR A 82 15.35 10.44 9.52
C THR A 82 15.31 9.17 10.37
N GLN A 83 16.07 9.16 11.46
CA GLN A 83 16.02 8.06 12.43
C GLN A 83 14.64 7.96 13.11
N GLU A 84 14.00 9.08 13.37
CA GLU A 84 12.67 9.12 14.01
C GLU A 84 11.61 8.47 13.11
N GLU A 85 11.57 8.84 11.83
CA GLU A 85 10.68 8.22 10.83
C GLU A 85 10.97 6.72 10.65
N ALA A 86 12.26 6.33 10.66
CA ALA A 86 12.67 4.93 10.58
C ALA A 86 12.23 4.12 11.82
N ASP A 87 12.34 4.69 13.01
CA ASP A 87 11.95 4.06 14.27
C ASP A 87 10.42 3.92 14.39
N ASP A 88 9.68 4.93 13.91
CA ASP A 88 8.23 4.95 13.78
C ASP A 88 7.72 3.94 12.75
N GLY A 89 8.51 3.68 11.71
CA GLY A 89 8.23 2.69 10.69
C GLY A 89 6.93 2.98 9.96
N TYR A 90 6.03 2.00 9.90
CA TYR A 90 4.75 2.12 9.19
C TYR A 90 3.66 2.82 9.99
N ARG A 91 3.90 3.13 11.27
CA ARG A 91 2.89 3.71 12.15
C ARG A 91 2.33 5.02 11.59
N GLU A 92 3.21 5.95 11.22
CA GLU A 92 2.79 7.26 10.68
C GLU A 92 2.05 7.11 9.33
N PHE A 93 2.50 6.19 8.47
CA PHE A 93 1.80 5.90 7.22
C PHE A 93 0.38 5.38 7.46
N LEU A 94 0.22 4.42 8.38
CA LEU A 94 -1.09 3.85 8.73
C LEU A 94 -1.98 4.87 9.42
N GLU A 95 -1.42 5.70 10.31
CA GLU A 95 -2.13 6.80 10.95
C GLU A 95 -2.61 7.81 9.91
N ASN A 96 -1.79 8.17 8.93
CA ASN A 96 -2.20 9.07 7.85
C ASN A 96 -3.29 8.46 6.96
N LEU A 97 -3.19 7.16 6.65
CA LEU A 97 -4.23 6.44 5.93
C LEU A 97 -5.55 6.37 6.71
N GLN A 98 -5.50 6.34 8.04
CA GLN A 98 -6.68 6.30 8.92
C GLN A 98 -7.22 7.70 9.29
N GLN A 99 -6.37 8.72 9.31
CA GLN A 99 -6.78 10.10 9.63
C GLN A 99 -7.31 10.84 8.40
N GLY A 100 -6.90 10.45 7.19
CA GLY A 100 -7.48 10.96 5.94
C GLY A 100 -8.86 10.37 5.63
N SER A 101 -9.43 9.54 6.51
CA SER A 101 -10.35 8.47 6.12
C SER A 101 -11.68 8.42 6.88
N ASP A 102 -12.36 9.56 7.01
CA ASP A 102 -13.82 9.49 6.99
C ASP A 102 -14.31 8.86 5.66
N GLU A 103 -13.47 8.96 4.62
CA GLU A 103 -13.79 8.57 3.24
C GLU A 103 -13.18 7.22 2.81
N CYS A 104 -12.39 6.51 3.64
CA CYS A 104 -11.86 5.18 3.31
C CYS A 104 -11.80 4.27 4.55
N GLN A 105 -12.09 2.98 4.39
CA GLN A 105 -12.04 1.99 5.47
C GLN A 105 -11.31 0.74 5.00
N PHE A 106 -10.39 0.23 5.81
CA PHE A 106 -9.75 -1.05 5.55
C PHE A 106 -10.78 -2.18 5.60
N THR A 107 -10.83 -2.97 4.52
CA THR A 107 -11.68 -4.15 4.39
C THR A 107 -10.88 -5.46 4.41
N ASP A 108 -9.58 -5.37 4.11
CA ASP A 108 -8.64 -6.49 4.19
C ASP A 108 -7.26 -5.93 4.55
N PHE A 109 -6.53 -6.66 5.39
CA PHE A 109 -5.16 -6.34 5.75
C PHE A 109 -4.43 -7.63 6.12
N ALA A 110 -3.30 -7.89 5.48
CA ALA A 110 -2.49 -9.07 5.71
C ALA A 110 -1.00 -8.75 5.64
N VAL A 111 -0.27 -9.28 6.62
CA VAL A 111 1.20 -9.22 6.64
C VAL A 111 1.75 -10.64 6.71
N SER A 112 2.79 -10.91 5.92
CA SER A 112 3.51 -12.17 5.98
C SER A 112 4.99 -11.94 5.77
N GLY A 113 5.72 -11.88 6.88
CA GLY A 113 7.14 -11.53 6.89
C GLY A 113 7.36 -10.15 6.28
N ASN A 114 7.86 -10.11 5.04
CA ASN A 114 8.21 -8.88 4.35
C ASN A 114 7.15 -8.45 3.32
N LYS A 115 6.01 -9.16 3.26
CA LYS A 115 4.90 -8.86 2.34
C LYS A 115 3.78 -8.13 3.06
N LEU A 116 3.22 -7.15 2.37
CA LEU A 116 2.02 -6.41 2.77
C LEU A 116 0.97 -6.57 1.67
N ASP A 117 -0.24 -6.91 2.05
CA ASP A 117 -1.44 -6.85 1.21
C ASP A 117 -2.54 -6.16 2.01
N ALA A 118 -3.18 -5.15 1.45
CA ALA A 118 -4.24 -4.42 2.11
C ALA A 118 -5.24 -3.89 1.09
N THR A 119 -6.52 -3.91 1.44
CA THR A 119 -7.58 -3.32 0.63
C THR A 119 -8.41 -2.37 1.47
N MET A 120 -8.68 -1.20 0.92
CA MET A 120 -9.58 -0.21 1.47
C MET A 120 -10.79 -0.03 0.55
N ALA A 121 -11.98 0.10 1.14
CA ALA A 121 -13.17 0.62 0.48
C ALA A 121 -13.26 2.13 0.74
N CYS A 122 -13.43 2.92 -0.31
CA CYS A 122 -13.52 4.38 -0.22
C CYS A 122 -14.89 4.89 -0.67
N ASP A 123 -15.40 5.90 0.02
CA ASP A 123 -16.63 6.65 -0.25
C ASP A 123 -16.41 8.12 0.16
N ASP A 124 -16.45 9.05 -0.80
CA ASP A 124 -16.20 10.48 -0.55
C ASP A 124 -17.38 11.23 0.09
N GLY A 125 -18.47 10.53 0.41
CA GLY A 125 -19.72 11.09 0.95
C GLY A 125 -20.47 12.02 -0.02
N LYS A 126 -19.94 12.22 -1.23
CA LYS A 126 -20.51 13.02 -2.33
C LYS A 126 -20.96 12.13 -3.50
N GLY A 127 -20.83 10.82 -3.33
CA GLY A 127 -21.32 9.78 -4.20
C GLY A 127 -20.23 9.00 -4.92
N SER A 128 -18.98 9.50 -4.94
CA SER A 128 -17.87 8.73 -5.53
C SER A 128 -17.50 7.60 -4.57
N THR A 129 -17.43 6.39 -5.11
CA THR A 129 -17.06 5.19 -4.33
C THR A 129 -15.97 4.43 -5.06
N GLY A 130 -15.20 3.63 -4.34
CA GLY A 130 -14.14 2.84 -4.96
C GLY A 130 -13.45 1.88 -4.02
N THR A 131 -12.47 1.19 -4.56
CA THR A 131 -11.54 0.36 -3.80
C THR A 131 -10.12 0.79 -4.08
N MET A 132 -9.29 0.76 -3.05
CA MET A 132 -7.85 1.00 -3.13
C MET A 132 -7.12 -0.19 -2.52
N ALA A 133 -6.40 -0.94 -3.33
CA ALA A 133 -5.61 -2.08 -2.90
C ALA A 133 -4.12 -1.76 -2.96
N PHE A 134 -3.37 -2.21 -1.96
CA PHE A 134 -1.93 -2.08 -1.81
C PHE A 134 -1.35 -3.47 -1.68
N GLY A 135 -0.40 -3.82 -2.54
CA GLY A 135 0.24 -5.12 -2.48
C GLY A 135 1.72 -4.98 -2.80
N GLY A 136 2.58 -5.57 -1.99
CA GLY A 136 4.01 -5.43 -2.24
C GLY A 136 4.93 -6.10 -1.25
N THR A 137 6.21 -5.81 -1.43
CA THR A 137 7.29 -6.29 -0.57
C THR A 137 8.06 -5.12 0.01
N ILE A 138 8.38 -5.25 1.28
CA ILE A 138 9.13 -4.31 2.09
C ILE A 138 10.42 -4.99 2.54
N SER A 139 11.50 -4.22 2.64
CA SER A 139 12.74 -4.61 3.30
C SER A 139 13.30 -3.42 4.08
N GLU A 140 14.37 -3.64 4.84
CA GLU A 140 15.01 -2.55 5.60
C GLU A 140 15.52 -1.41 4.71
N THR A 141 15.84 -1.67 3.43
CA THR A 141 16.45 -0.69 2.52
C THR A 141 15.72 -0.53 1.21
N SER A 142 14.58 -1.20 1.02
CA SER A 142 13.81 -1.08 -0.22
C SER A 142 12.35 -1.43 -0.03
N GLN A 143 11.50 -0.94 -0.93
CA GLN A 143 10.11 -1.31 -1.04
C GLN A 143 9.72 -1.38 -2.51
N ASP A 144 8.81 -2.29 -2.83
CA ASP A 144 8.19 -2.44 -4.13
C ASP A 144 6.69 -2.67 -3.91
N MET A 145 5.92 -1.62 -4.16
CA MET A 145 4.51 -1.54 -3.84
C MET A 145 3.71 -1.31 -5.11
N THR A 146 2.64 -2.09 -5.29
CA THR A 146 1.62 -1.86 -6.31
C THR A 146 0.38 -1.31 -5.64
N VAL A 147 -0.13 -0.20 -6.17
CA VAL A 147 -1.39 0.41 -5.77
C VAL A 147 -2.38 0.25 -6.91
N THR A 148 -3.51 -0.39 -6.63
CA THR A 148 -4.62 -0.54 -7.56
C THR A 148 -5.80 0.28 -7.07
N MET A 149 -6.28 1.18 -7.90
CA MET A 149 -7.42 2.06 -7.62
C MET A 149 -8.53 1.73 -8.60
N ASP A 150 -9.71 1.41 -8.09
CA ASP A 150 -10.93 1.26 -8.87
C ASP A 150 -11.95 2.26 -8.32
N MET A 151 -12.20 3.33 -9.06
CA MET A 151 -13.12 4.38 -8.65
C MET A 151 -14.34 4.44 -9.57
N LYS A 152 -15.48 4.81 -9.01
CA LYS A 152 -16.72 5.12 -9.70
C LYS A 152 -17.17 6.51 -9.28
N ASN A 153 -17.39 7.38 -10.25
CA ASN A 153 -17.97 8.69 -10.03
C ASN A 153 -19.43 8.67 -10.55
N PRO A 154 -20.45 8.94 -9.73
CA PRO A 154 -21.84 8.96 -10.19
C PRO A 154 -22.22 10.25 -10.92
N ALA A 155 -21.44 11.33 -10.80
CA ALA A 155 -21.71 12.61 -11.48
C ALA A 155 -21.36 12.59 -12.97
N SER A 156 -20.49 11.65 -13.37
CA SER A 156 -20.16 11.35 -14.75
C SER A 156 -20.10 9.84 -14.82
N ASP A 157 -21.06 9.13 -15.45
CA ASP A 157 -21.23 7.65 -15.56
C ASP A 157 -19.95 6.85 -15.87
N GLY A 158 -18.95 6.98 -15.02
CA GLY A 158 -17.54 6.95 -15.40
C GLY A 158 -16.82 6.22 -14.29
N ALA A 159 -16.25 5.09 -14.69
CA ALA A 159 -15.34 4.33 -13.87
C ALA A 159 -13.90 4.69 -14.26
N MET A 160 -12.99 4.54 -13.32
CA MET A 160 -11.56 4.64 -13.58
C MET A 160 -10.88 3.50 -12.84
N ARG A 161 -10.10 2.71 -13.58
CA ARG A 161 -9.15 1.77 -13.01
C ARG A 161 -7.75 2.27 -13.29
N MET A 162 -6.94 2.35 -12.25
CA MET A 162 -5.55 2.76 -12.33
C MET A 162 -4.69 1.81 -11.50
N VAL A 163 -3.59 1.34 -12.08
CA VAL A 163 -2.59 0.56 -11.37
C VAL A 163 -1.26 1.28 -11.47
N MET A 164 -0.68 1.61 -10.33
CA MET A 164 0.64 2.21 -10.22
C MET A 164 1.57 1.29 -9.45
N ARG A 165 2.82 1.21 -9.89
CA ARG A 165 3.89 0.56 -9.13
C ARG A 165 4.86 1.61 -8.66
N THR A 166 5.25 1.54 -7.41
CA THR A 166 6.24 2.42 -6.79
C THR A 166 7.36 1.57 -6.22
N GLN A 167 8.58 1.87 -6.61
CA GLN A 167 9.78 1.27 -6.05
C GLN A 167 10.56 2.33 -5.30
N SER A 168 11.05 2.01 -4.12
CA SER A 168 11.95 2.88 -3.36
C SER A 168 13.14 2.08 -2.86
N GLU A 169 14.32 2.68 -2.89
CA GLU A 169 15.56 2.06 -2.47
C GLU A 169 16.45 3.06 -1.73
N ARG A 170 17.11 2.62 -0.67
CA ARG A 170 18.11 3.41 0.05
C ARG A 170 19.35 3.55 -0.82
N VAL A 171 19.74 4.79 -1.11
CA VAL A 171 20.89 5.11 -1.97
C VAL A 171 22.10 5.60 -1.19
N GLY A 172 21.95 5.86 0.11
CA GLY A 172 23.06 6.26 0.97
C GLY A 172 22.60 6.94 2.25
N ASP A 173 23.53 7.61 2.91
CA ASP A 173 23.21 8.50 4.02
C ASP A 173 22.66 9.83 3.49
N CYS A 174 21.84 10.49 4.30
CA CYS A 174 21.34 11.82 3.97
C CYS A 174 22.47 12.82 3.80
N THR A 175 22.45 13.56 2.68
CA THR A 175 23.32 14.71 2.49
C THR A 175 22.71 15.93 3.18
N ALA A 176 23.55 16.86 3.64
CA ALA A 176 23.10 18.05 4.36
C ALA A 176 22.20 19.01 3.52
N ASP A 177 22.11 18.79 2.21
CA ASP A 177 21.37 19.63 1.26
C ASP A 177 20.05 18.98 0.76
N ALA A 178 19.69 17.78 1.25
CA ALA A 178 18.46 17.09 0.88
C ALA A 178 17.32 17.45 1.85
N GLY A 179 16.88 18.72 1.81
CA GLY A 179 15.76 19.26 2.59
C GLY A 179 14.96 20.29 1.80
#